data_AF-A0A255YRF6-F1
#
_entry.id   AF-A0A255YRF6-F1
#
_cell.length_a   1.000
_cell.length_b   1.000
_cell.length_c   1.000
_cell.angle_alpha   90.00
_cell.angle_beta   90.00
_cell.angle_gamma   90.00
#
_symmetry.space_group_name_H-M   'P 1'
#
loop_
_entity.id
_entity.type
_entity.pdbx_description
1 polymer ?
#
loop_
_entity_poly.entity_id
_entity_poly.type
_entity_poly.pdbx_seq_one_letter_code
_entity_poly.pdbx_strand_id
1 'polypeptide(L)'
;MKIIELDASRWSTALDFHDALLAGLGAPDWHGVSVDAFIDSIIYGNINSIEPPYKIAVTGLDKASNAAFDTLAVTFAYLAKAGADAYFQGNHAWLEVRHIREPDLCIF
;
A
#
# COMPACT_ATOMS: atom_id res chain seq x y z
N MET A 1 6.47 -14.80 1.65
CA MET A 1 5.77 -13.57 1.23
C MET A 1 4.41 -13.56 1.90
N LYS A 2 4.12 -12.57 2.76
CA LYS A 2 2.80 -12.44 3.40
C LYS A 2 1.80 -11.81 2.43
N ILE A 3 0.51 -12.11 2.58
CA ILE A 3 -0.57 -11.44 1.85
C ILE A 3 -1.39 -10.66 2.88
N ILE A 4 -1.58 -9.37 2.62
CA ILE A 4 -2.43 -8.46 3.40
C ILE A 4 -3.70 -8.25 2.56
N GLU A 5 -4.82 -8.76 3.05
CA GLU A 5 -6.10 -8.71 2.34
C GLU A 5 -6.94 -7.53 2.82
N LEU A 6 -7.37 -6.68 1.89
CA LEU A 6 -8.23 -5.52 2.14
C LEU A 6 -9.55 -5.69 1.39
N ASP A 7 -10.68 -5.47 2.09
CA ASP A 7 -12.02 -5.49 1.51
C ASP A 7 -12.55 -4.07 1.32
N ALA A 8 -12.63 -3.64 0.06
CA ALA A 8 -13.11 -2.31 -0.33
C ALA A 8 -14.63 -2.22 -0.47
N SER A 9 -15.37 -3.30 -0.22
CA SER A 9 -16.81 -3.39 -0.49
C SER A 9 -17.68 -2.39 0.28
N ARG A 10 -17.11 -1.73 1.29
CA ARG A 10 -17.76 -0.72 2.13
C ARG A 10 -17.02 0.61 2.18
N TRP A 11 -16.01 0.81 1.34
CA TRP A 11 -15.26 2.07 1.33
C TRP A 11 -16.10 3.18 0.70
N SER A 12 -16.41 4.17 1.51
CA SER A 12 -17.24 5.33 1.24
C SER A 12 -16.43 6.61 1.12
N THR A 13 -15.29 6.72 1.83
CA THR A 13 -14.43 7.89 1.84
C THR A 13 -13.00 7.57 1.39
N ALA A 14 -12.23 8.60 1.03
CA ALA A 14 -10.80 8.45 0.77
C ALA A 14 -10.02 7.91 1.99
N LEU A 15 -10.47 8.22 3.21
CA LEU A 15 -9.83 7.75 4.44
C LEU A 15 -10.01 6.25 4.64
N ASP A 16 -11.12 5.68 4.18
CA ASP A 16 -11.41 4.25 4.38
C ASP A 16 -10.32 3.35 3.76
N PHE A 17 -9.72 3.77 2.64
CA PHE A 17 -8.56 3.09 2.05
C PHE A 17 -7.31 3.22 2.94
N HIS A 18 -6.98 4.43 3.40
CA HIS A 18 -5.81 4.66 4.23
C HIS A 18 -5.90 3.90 5.55
N ASP A 19 -7.05 3.95 6.21
CA ASP A 19 -7.30 3.24 7.48
C ASP A 19 -7.16 1.73 7.29
N ALA A 20 -7.72 1.17 6.21
CA ALA A 20 -7.59 -0.24 5.89
C ALA A 20 -6.13 -0.64 5.60
N LEU A 21 -5.40 0.18 4.84
CA LEU A 21 -3.99 -0.07 4.52
C LEU A 21 -3.11 -0.04 5.77
N LEU A 22 -3.24 1.00 6.60
CA LEU A 22 -2.48 1.16 7.84
C LEU A 22 -2.79 0.05 8.84
N ALA A 23 -4.07 -0.30 9.01
CA ALA A 23 -4.47 -1.42 9.85
C ALA A 23 -3.92 -2.75 9.33
N GLY A 24 -3.97 -2.98 8.02
CA GLY A 24 -3.43 -4.18 7.38
C GLY A 24 -1.93 -4.33 7.52
N LEU A 25 -1.19 -3.22 7.57
CA LEU A 25 0.26 -3.19 7.79
C LEU A 25 0.65 -3.26 9.29
N GLY A 26 -0.33 -3.07 10.19
CA GLY A 26 -0.07 -2.87 11.61
C GLY A 26 0.78 -1.64 11.86
N ALA A 27 0.43 -0.53 11.20
CA ALA A 27 1.08 0.76 11.38
C ALA A 27 0.80 1.35 12.78
N PRO A 28 1.71 2.15 13.35
CA PRO A 28 1.48 2.82 14.62
C PRO A 28 0.47 3.97 14.49
N ASP A 29 -0.17 4.35 15.59
CA ASP A 29 -1.22 5.39 15.62
C ASP A 29 -0.74 6.79 15.17
N TRP A 30 0.56 7.05 15.20
CA TRP A 30 1.16 8.31 14.75
C TRP A 30 1.53 8.32 13.26
N HIS A 31 1.25 7.24 12.54
CA HIS A 31 1.58 7.12 11.12
C HIS A 31 0.77 8.12 10.27
N GLY A 32 1.48 8.91 9.46
CA GLY A 32 0.86 9.90 8.59
C GLY A 32 0.38 9.33 7.26
N VAL A 33 -0.69 9.88 6.69
CA VAL A 33 -1.29 9.40 5.42
C VAL A 33 -0.76 10.11 4.17
N SER A 34 0.42 10.75 4.24
CA SER A 34 1.03 11.36 3.06
C SER A 34 1.67 10.29 2.17
N VAL A 35 1.81 10.60 0.87
CA VAL A 35 2.51 9.72 -0.07
C VAL A 35 3.95 9.45 0.39
N ASP A 36 4.65 10.45 0.91
CA ASP A 36 6.01 10.29 1.44
C ASP A 36 6.05 9.33 2.63
N ALA A 37 5.10 9.45 3.58
CA ALA A 37 5.01 8.54 4.72
C ALA A 37 4.69 7.10 4.31
N PHE A 38 3.87 6.92 3.27
CA PHE A 38 3.64 5.59 2.69
C PHE A 38 4.90 5.06 2.01
N ILE A 39 5.64 5.86 1.23
CA ILE A 39 6.92 5.42 0.63
C ILE A 39 7.90 5.00 1.73
N ASP A 40 8.08 5.82 2.77
CA ASP A 40 8.99 5.51 3.88
C ASP A 40 8.65 4.20 4.56
N SER A 41 7.38 3.98 4.88
CA SER A 41 6.96 2.82 5.67
C SER A 41 6.68 1.55 4.85
N ILE A 42 6.32 1.66 3.57
CA ILE A 42 5.97 0.51 2.71
C ILE A 42 7.19 0.07 1.91
N ILE A 43 7.94 1.02 1.34
CA ILE A 43 9.05 0.73 0.42
C ILE A 43 10.36 0.56 1.18
N TYR A 44 10.69 1.50 2.07
CA TYR A 44 11.93 1.43 2.87
C TYR A 44 11.74 0.63 4.18
N GLY A 45 10.55 0.65 4.76
CA GLY A 45 10.18 -0.17 5.91
C GLY A 45 10.66 0.38 7.26
N ASN A 46 10.74 -0.51 8.25
CA ASN A 46 11.13 -0.26 9.66
C ASN A 46 10.15 0.61 10.46
N ILE A 47 8.89 0.72 10.01
CA ILE A 47 7.85 1.51 10.66
C ILE A 47 6.65 0.63 11.01
N ASN A 48 6.32 -0.33 10.14
CA ASN A 48 5.11 -1.11 10.25
C ASN A 48 5.37 -2.41 11.03
N SER A 49 4.32 -3.02 11.56
CA SER A 49 4.46 -4.35 12.18
C SER A 49 4.71 -5.45 11.14
N ILE A 50 4.29 -5.22 9.89
CA ILE A 50 4.54 -6.11 8.75
C ILE A 50 5.51 -5.43 7.78
N GLU A 51 6.64 -6.09 7.56
CA GLU A 51 7.73 -5.58 6.70
C GLU A 51 7.85 -6.39 5.40
N PRO A 52 8.31 -5.77 4.29
CA PRO A 52 8.51 -6.46 3.02
C PRO A 52 9.48 -7.67 3.14
N PRO A 53 9.27 -8.76 2.37
CA PRO A 53 8.40 -8.86 1.21
C PRO A 53 6.97 -9.32 1.50
N TYR A 54 6.00 -8.59 0.96
CA TYR A 54 4.57 -8.91 1.04
C TYR A 54 3.80 -8.46 -0.21
N LYS A 55 2.54 -8.89 -0.28
CA LYS A 55 1.56 -8.45 -1.26
C LYS A 55 0.36 -7.87 -0.53
N ILE A 56 -0.08 -6.68 -0.93
CA ILE A 56 -1.37 -6.11 -0.53
C ILE A 56 -2.37 -6.47 -1.64
N ALA A 57 -3.44 -7.18 -1.29
CA ALA A 57 -4.49 -7.59 -2.19
C ALA A 57 -5.80 -6.90 -1.81
N VAL A 58 -6.37 -6.14 -2.74
CA VAL A 58 -7.61 -5.39 -2.52
C VAL A 58 -8.71 -5.97 -3.40
N THR A 59 -9.85 -6.26 -2.80
CA THR A 59 -11.04 -6.81 -3.47
C THR A 59 -12.27 -5.93 -3.26
N GLY A 60 -13.31 -6.09 -4.07
CA GLY A 60 -14.56 -5.34 -3.92
C GLY A 60 -14.49 -3.88 -4.39
N LEU A 61 -13.53 -3.55 -5.26
CA LEU A 61 -13.32 -2.19 -5.77
C LEU A 61 -14.49 -1.65 -6.60
N ASP A 62 -15.30 -2.53 -7.17
CA ASP A 62 -16.53 -2.18 -7.91
C ASP A 62 -17.63 -1.58 -7.01
N LYS A 63 -17.51 -1.75 -5.69
CA LYS A 63 -18.44 -1.21 -4.69
C LYS A 63 -17.87 -0.03 -3.91
N ALA A 64 -16.58 0.25 -4.07
CA ALA A 64 -15.95 1.40 -3.43
C ALA A 64 -16.46 2.71 -4.05
N SER A 65 -16.49 3.78 -3.26
CA SER A 65 -16.74 5.11 -3.80
C SER A 65 -15.61 5.55 -4.73
N ASN A 66 -15.91 6.44 -5.68
CA ASN A 66 -14.88 7.00 -6.56
C ASN A 66 -13.73 7.65 -5.77
N ALA A 67 -14.03 8.33 -4.66
CA ALA A 67 -12.99 8.96 -3.83
C ALA A 67 -12.04 7.93 -3.20
N ALA A 68 -12.57 6.80 -2.72
CA ALA A 68 -11.76 5.71 -2.18
C ALA A 68 -10.93 5.03 -3.28
N PHE A 69 -11.56 4.75 -4.43
CA PHE A 69 -10.89 4.16 -5.57
C PHE A 69 -9.77 5.04 -6.13
N ASP A 70 -10.03 6.33 -6.34
CA ASP A 70 -9.04 7.30 -6.85
C ASP A 70 -7.86 7.42 -5.89
N THR A 71 -8.11 7.44 -4.58
CA THR A 71 -7.06 7.49 -3.56
C THR A 71 -6.20 6.24 -3.58
N LEU A 72 -6.81 5.04 -3.66
CA LEU A 72 -6.08 3.79 -3.84
C LEU A 72 -5.24 3.82 -5.12
N ALA A 73 -5.83 4.22 -6.25
CA ALA A 73 -5.19 4.20 -7.55
C ALA A 73 -3.97 5.14 -7.59
N VAL A 74 -4.12 6.36 -7.06
CA VAL A 74 -3.04 7.33 -6.95
C VAL A 74 -1.94 6.83 -6.03
N THR A 75 -2.27 6.33 -4.83
CA THR A 75 -1.28 5.81 -3.87
C THR A 75 -0.52 4.62 -4.45
N PHE A 76 -1.20 3.66 -5.08
CA PHE A 76 -0.54 2.53 -5.74
C PHE A 76 0.35 2.98 -6.90
N ALA A 77 -0.05 4.00 -7.67
CA ALA A 77 0.78 4.54 -8.74
C ALA A 77 2.07 5.19 -8.20
N TYR A 78 2.01 5.89 -7.06
CA TYR A 78 3.20 6.46 -6.42
C TYR A 78 4.12 5.38 -5.83
N LEU A 79 3.56 4.38 -5.16
CA LEU A 79 4.34 3.25 -4.64
C LEU A 79 4.98 2.43 -5.77
N ALA A 80 4.28 2.28 -6.90
CA ALA A 80 4.85 1.65 -8.08
C ALA A 80 6.03 2.44 -8.66
N LYS A 81 5.91 3.77 -8.75
CA LYS A 81 7.03 4.64 -9.12
C LYS A 81 8.22 4.54 -8.17
N ALA A 82 7.96 4.24 -6.90
CA ALA A 82 8.98 4.07 -5.87
C ALA A 82 9.61 2.66 -5.82
N GLY A 83 9.13 1.70 -6.62
CA GLY A 83 9.74 0.39 -6.77
C GLY A 83 8.85 -0.82 -6.43
N ALA A 84 7.57 -0.60 -6.12
CA ALA A 84 6.60 -1.70 -6.01
C ALA A 84 6.05 -2.13 -7.38
N ASP A 85 5.48 -3.33 -7.46
CA ASP A 85 4.75 -3.79 -8.64
C ASP A 85 3.24 -3.62 -8.37
N ALA A 86 2.55 -2.78 -9.13
CA ALA A 86 1.10 -2.56 -9.00
C ALA A 86 0.33 -3.18 -10.18
N TYR A 87 -0.86 -3.73 -9.88
CA TYR A 87 -1.75 -4.30 -10.87
C TYR A 87 -3.22 -3.98 -10.56
N PHE A 88 -3.99 -3.72 -11.60
CA PHE A 88 -5.42 -3.44 -11.54
C PHE A 88 -6.17 -4.32 -12.54
N GLN A 89 -7.25 -4.97 -12.11
CA GLN A 89 -8.10 -5.74 -13.00
C GLN A 89 -9.52 -5.85 -12.44
N GLY A 90 -10.49 -5.33 -13.19
CA GLY A 90 -11.90 -5.42 -12.80
C GLY A 90 -12.12 -4.82 -11.41
N ASN A 91 -12.57 -5.66 -10.47
CA ASN A 91 -12.88 -5.27 -9.10
C ASN A 91 -11.79 -5.62 -8.07
N HIS A 92 -10.58 -5.96 -8.53
CA HIS A 92 -9.44 -6.21 -7.66
C HIS A 92 -8.20 -5.44 -8.09
N ALA A 93 -7.33 -5.17 -7.12
CA ALA A 93 -6.00 -4.63 -7.34
C ALA A 93 -5.02 -5.32 -6.41
N TRP A 94 -3.74 -5.31 -6.76
CA TRP A 94 -2.70 -5.70 -5.83
C TRP A 94 -1.43 -4.87 -6.00
N LEU A 95 -0.70 -4.77 -4.89
CA LEU A 95 0.62 -4.16 -4.81
C LEU A 95 1.58 -5.20 -4.22
N GLU A 96 2.60 -5.59 -4.97
CA GLU A 96 3.67 -6.44 -4.47
C GLU A 96 4.87 -5.57 -4.13
N VAL A 97 5.32 -5.70 -2.89
CA VAL A 97 6.49 -5.00 -2.38
C VAL A 97 7.56 -6.03 -2.13
N ARG A 98 8.62 -5.97 -2.92
CA ARG A 98 9.80 -6.81 -2.76
C ARG A 98 10.75 -6.14 -1.78
N HIS A 99 11.60 -6.92 -1.15
CA HIS A 99 12.72 -6.34 -0.41
C HIS A 99 13.60 -5.59 -1.41
N ILE A 100 13.71 -4.28 -1.27
CA ILE A 100 14.76 -3.53 -1.96
C ILE A 100 16.05 -4.04 -1.31
N ARG A 101 16.83 -4.84 -2.05
CA ARG A 101 18.24 -5.02 -1.69
C ARG A 101 18.78 -3.60 -1.51
N GLU A 102 19.36 -3.30 -0.35
CA GLU A 102 20.26 -2.15 -0.26
C GLU A 102 21.05 -2.12 -1.58
N PRO A 103 20.98 -1.04 -2.38
CA PRO A 103 21.97 -0.93 -3.44
C PRO A 103 23.29 -1.07 -2.70
N ASP A 104 24.10 -2.07 -3.09
CA ASP A 104 25.44 -2.28 -2.55
C ASP A 104 25.99 -0.89 -2.27
N LEU A 105 26.17 -0.57 -0.99
CA LEU A 105 26.79 0.67 -0.57
C LEU A 105 28.17 0.64 -1.21
N CYS A 106 28.27 1.16 -2.43
CA CYS A 106 29.48 1.66 -3.02
C CYS A 106 29.79 2.91 -2.22
N ILE A 107 30.33 2.67 -1.02
CA ILE A 107 31.23 3.58 -0.33
C ILE A 107 32.33 3.91 -1.32
N PHE A 108 32.25 5.10 -1.92
CA PHE A 108 33.35 5.78 -2.61
C PHE A 108 34.00 6.75 -1.64
#